data_AF-A0A976JKB9-F1
#
_entry.id   AF-A0A976JKB9-F1
#
_cell.length_a   1.000
_cell.length_b   1.000
_cell.length_c   1.000
_cell.angle_alpha   90.00
_cell.angle_beta   90.00
_cell.angle_gamma   90.00
#
_symmetry.space_group_name_H-M   'P 1'
#
loop_
_entity.id
_entity.type
_entity.pdbx_description
1 polymer ?
#
loop_
_entity_poly.entity_id
_entity_poly.type
_entity_poly.pdbx_seq_one_letter_code
_entity_poly.pdbx_strand_id
1 'polypeptide(L)'
;MECSAFSTFRVHKPSIYFEGNKVDVLLQDKEGNYEIKEKHYLHKGIAVIKTVYTAPISKLSENIALLDSGYSKAEFLSIIRKMYHNYIEANGENALFDFVVLQYSEKNTLIQTYSPIMTNVAEATCEVIIKLHKTLNYLMR
;
A
#
# COMPACT_ATOMS: atom_id res chain seq x y z
N MET A 1 11.67 4.63 14.69
CA MET A 1 10.28 4.83 14.22
C MET A 1 9.99 3.71 13.22
N GLU A 2 9.39 2.61 13.66
CA GLU A 2 8.84 1.62 12.73
C GLU A 2 7.36 1.92 12.58
N CYS A 3 6.99 2.62 11.51
CA CYS A 3 5.58 2.74 11.14
C CYS A 3 5.12 1.35 10.71
N SER A 4 4.26 0.71 11.49
CA SER A 4 3.72 -0.61 11.17
C SER A 4 2.68 -0.56 10.06
N ALA A 5 2.27 0.64 9.61
CA ALA A 5 1.30 0.83 8.55
C ALA A 5 1.91 1.42 7.28
N PHE A 6 1.39 1.00 6.14
CA PHE A 6 1.76 1.48 4.81
C PHE A 6 0.55 1.38 3.89
N SER A 7 0.57 2.14 2.78
CA SER A 7 -0.44 2.00 1.73
C SER A 7 0.14 1.34 0.49
N THR A 8 -0.75 0.88 -0.37
CA THR A 8 -0.39 0.50 -1.73
C THR A 8 -1.55 0.78 -2.68
N PHE A 9 -1.23 1.25 -3.88
CA PHE A 9 -2.18 1.33 -4.99
C PHE A 9 -2.03 0.14 -5.95
N ARG A 10 -3.11 -0.60 -6.18
CA ARG A 10 -3.12 -1.85 -6.97
C ARG A 10 -4.35 -1.94 -7.87
N VAL A 11 -4.27 -2.73 -8.92
CA VAL A 11 -5.45 -3.08 -9.74
C VAL A 11 -6.51 -3.72 -8.86
N HIS A 12 -7.78 -3.36 -9.09
CA HIS A 12 -8.89 -3.87 -8.28
C HIS A 12 -8.94 -5.39 -8.28
N LYS A 13 -8.89 -5.98 -7.08
CA LYS A 13 -8.92 -7.45 -6.91
C LYS A 13 -9.58 -7.82 -5.59
N PRO A 14 -10.93 -7.90 -5.54
CA PRO A 14 -11.68 -8.05 -4.30
C PRO A 14 -11.47 -9.41 -3.60
N SER A 15 -10.95 -10.41 -4.32
CA SER A 15 -10.55 -11.69 -3.72
C SER A 15 -9.27 -11.62 -2.88
N ILE A 16 -8.49 -10.54 -3.01
CA ILE A 16 -7.26 -10.30 -2.23
C ILE A 16 -7.40 -9.04 -1.39
N TYR A 17 -7.94 -7.96 -1.95
CA TYR A 17 -8.02 -6.66 -1.31
C TYR A 17 -9.40 -6.46 -0.69
N PHE A 18 -9.58 -6.96 0.53
CA PHE A 18 -10.75 -6.70 1.36
C PHE A 18 -10.32 -6.52 2.82
N GLU A 19 -11.08 -5.75 3.59
CA GLU A 19 -10.76 -5.46 4.99
C GLU A 19 -10.69 -6.75 5.83
N GLY A 20 -9.65 -6.84 6.66
CA GLY A 20 -9.37 -8.01 7.49
C GLY A 20 -8.57 -9.11 6.80
N ASN A 21 -8.42 -9.08 5.47
CA ASN A 21 -7.57 -10.06 4.79
C ASN A 21 -6.10 -9.91 5.19
N LYS A 22 -5.37 -11.01 5.19
CA LYS A 22 -3.93 -11.05 5.47
C LYS A 22 -3.17 -11.28 4.17
N VAL A 23 -2.13 -10.49 3.95
CA VAL A 23 -1.25 -10.60 2.78
C VAL A 23 0.19 -10.78 3.23
N ASP A 24 0.92 -11.63 2.52
CA ASP A 24 2.35 -11.75 2.69
C ASP A 24 3.06 -10.62 1.93
N VAL A 25 3.90 -9.86 2.63
CA VAL A 25 4.62 -8.71 2.08
C VAL A 25 6.02 -9.15 1.69
N LEU A 26 6.26 -9.16 0.38
CA LEU A 26 7.51 -9.51 -0.24
C LEU A 26 8.12 -8.28 -0.91
N LEU A 27 9.40 -7.98 -0.65
CA LEU A 27 10.15 -7.00 -1.42
C LEU A 27 11.01 -7.70 -2.47
N GLN A 28 11.00 -7.16 -3.68
CA GLN A 28 11.93 -7.57 -4.72
C GLN A 28 13.33 -7.06 -4.38
N ASP A 29 14.34 -7.93 -4.50
CA ASP A 29 15.73 -7.54 -4.26
C ASP A 29 16.21 -6.52 -5.30
N LYS A 30 17.11 -5.63 -4.88
CA LYS A 30 17.70 -4.53 -5.67
C LYS A 30 18.66 -5.00 -6.76
N GLU A 31 19.03 -6.27 -6.76
CA GLU A 31 20.05 -6.81 -7.68
C GLU A 31 19.57 -6.95 -9.13
N GLY A 32 18.33 -6.57 -9.45
CA GLY A 32 17.97 -6.10 -10.80
C GLY A 32 18.20 -7.08 -11.96
N ASN A 33 18.51 -8.34 -11.69
CA ASN A 33 18.74 -9.35 -12.70
C ASN A 33 17.39 -9.93 -13.11
N TYR A 34 16.85 -9.42 -14.21
CA TYR A 34 15.60 -9.87 -14.84
C TYR A 34 15.67 -11.32 -15.36
N GLU A 35 16.82 -11.99 -15.26
CA GLU A 35 17.06 -13.35 -15.72
C GLU A 35 17.50 -14.29 -14.58
N ILE A 36 16.72 -14.50 -13.52
CA ILE A 36 16.95 -15.67 -12.64
C ILE A 36 15.62 -16.33 -12.30
N LYS A 37 15.54 -17.61 -12.66
CA LYS A 37 14.36 -18.49 -12.67
C LYS A 37 13.76 -18.82 -11.30
N GLU A 38 14.25 -18.24 -10.21
CA GLU A 38 13.67 -18.37 -8.88
C GLU A 38 13.76 -17.00 -8.21
N LYS A 39 12.62 -16.37 -7.95
CA LYS A 39 12.58 -14.97 -7.53
C LYS A 39 13.06 -14.84 -6.09
N HIS A 40 14.21 -14.19 -5.90
CA HIS A 40 14.72 -13.76 -4.60
C HIS A 40 13.82 -12.64 -4.06
N TYR A 41 12.83 -13.02 -3.27
CA TYR A 41 11.97 -12.10 -2.54
C TYR A 41 12.44 -12.02 -1.09
N LEU A 42 12.64 -10.80 -0.59
CA LEU A 42 12.85 -10.56 0.82
C LEU A 42 11.49 -10.52 1.53
N HIS A 43 11.21 -11.56 2.30
CA HIS A 43 10.01 -11.63 3.14
C HIS A 43 10.08 -10.58 4.26
N LYS A 44 9.11 -9.65 4.26
CA LYS A 44 8.99 -8.58 5.28
C LYS A 44 8.00 -8.93 6.38
N GLY A 45 7.06 -9.84 6.11
CA GLY A 45 6.09 -10.31 7.10
C GLY A 45 4.66 -10.19 6.61
N ILE A 46 3.73 -10.56 7.50
CA ILE A 46 2.30 -10.58 7.20
C ILE A 46 1.69 -9.23 7.57
N ALA A 47 0.96 -8.63 6.64
CA ALA A 47 0.19 -7.42 6.87
C ALA A 47 -1.32 -7.70 6.77
N VAL A 48 -2.09 -7.03 7.62
CA VAL A 48 -3.56 -7.07 7.64
C VAL A 48 -4.08 -5.84 6.92
N ILE A 49 -4.99 -6.04 5.96
CA ILE A 49 -5.68 -4.95 5.29
C ILE A 49 -6.65 -4.30 6.27
N LYS A 50 -6.49 -3.00 6.51
CA LYS A 50 -7.32 -2.22 7.43
C LYS A 50 -8.43 -1.45 6.73
N THR A 51 -8.12 -0.95 5.54
CA THR A 51 -9.04 -0.15 4.74
C THR A 51 -8.77 -0.42 3.27
N VAL A 52 -9.83 -0.49 2.46
CA VAL A 52 -9.76 -0.51 0.99
C VAL A 52 -10.62 0.61 0.45
N TYR A 53 -10.05 1.43 -0.42
CA TYR A 53 -10.79 2.40 -1.21
C TYR A 53 -10.67 2.05 -2.70
N THR A 54 -11.78 1.62 -3.29
CA THR A 54 -11.85 1.28 -4.72
C THR A 54 -12.37 2.47 -5.51
N ALA A 55 -11.65 2.87 -6.54
CA ALA A 55 -12.08 3.92 -7.45
C ALA A 55 -11.53 3.70 -8.87
N PRO A 56 -12.21 4.23 -9.91
CA PRO A 56 -11.63 4.30 -11.23
C PRO A 56 -10.40 5.22 -11.22
N ILE A 57 -9.41 4.92 -12.07
CA ILE A 57 -8.15 5.68 -12.17
C ILE A 57 -8.37 7.18 -12.43
N SER A 58 -9.43 7.54 -13.16
CA SER A 58 -9.84 8.93 -13.41
C SER A 58 -10.20 9.70 -12.14
N LYS A 59 -10.68 9.01 -11.09
CA LYS A 59 -11.05 9.60 -9.80
C LYS A 59 -9.89 9.64 -8.80
N LEU A 60 -8.67 9.30 -9.21
CA LEU A 60 -7.49 9.43 -8.35
C LEU A 60 -7.30 10.89 -7.92
N SER A 61 -7.17 11.14 -6.61
CA SER A 61 -6.89 12.47 -6.06
C SER A 61 -5.39 12.69 -5.84
N GLU A 62 -4.97 13.95 -5.80
CA GLU A 62 -3.59 14.35 -5.47
C GLU A 62 -3.15 13.77 -4.12
N ASN A 63 -4.06 13.80 -3.14
CA ASN A 63 -3.79 13.32 -1.78
C ASN A 63 -3.47 11.82 -1.75
N ILE A 64 -4.16 11.00 -2.55
CA ILE A 64 -3.88 9.55 -2.62
C ILE A 64 -2.51 9.32 -3.27
N ALA A 65 -2.18 10.03 -4.35
CA ALA A 65 -0.89 9.88 -5.02
C ALA A 65 0.29 10.27 -4.09
N LEU A 66 0.18 11.41 -3.42
CA LEU A 66 1.18 11.89 -2.46
C LEU A 66 1.32 10.94 -1.28
N LEU A 67 0.21 10.43 -0.77
CA LEU A 67 0.24 9.53 0.37
C LEU A 67 0.85 8.16 0.02
N ASP A 68 0.53 7.60 -1.16
CA ASP A 68 1.03 6.27 -1.55
C ASP A 68 2.51 6.29 -1.95
N SER A 69 2.92 7.37 -2.62
CA SER A 69 4.17 7.39 -3.36
C SER A 69 5.05 8.61 -3.11
N GLY A 70 4.49 9.68 -2.53
CA GLY A 70 5.16 10.98 -2.42
C GLY A 70 5.24 11.77 -3.73
N TYR A 71 4.79 11.20 -4.85
CA TYR A 71 4.78 11.87 -6.15
C TYR A 71 3.50 12.68 -6.37
N SER A 72 3.59 13.66 -7.26
CA SER A 72 2.40 14.35 -7.75
C SER A 72 1.46 13.37 -8.48
N LYS A 73 0.18 13.71 -8.57
CA LYS A 73 -0.81 12.89 -9.31
C LYS A 73 -0.36 12.62 -10.75
N ALA A 74 0.21 13.62 -11.43
CA ALA A 74 0.64 13.48 -12.82
C ALA A 74 1.77 12.46 -12.98
N GLU A 75 2.80 12.55 -12.12
CA GLU A 75 3.92 11.61 -12.11
C GLU A 75 3.46 10.20 -11.73
N PHE A 76 2.65 10.11 -10.68
CA PHE A 76 2.10 8.84 -10.23
C PHE A 76 1.25 8.16 -11.31
N LEU A 77 0.36 8.89 -11.99
CA LEU A 77 -0.40 8.35 -13.11
C LEU A 77 0.48 7.87 -14.27
N SER A 78 1.58 8.59 -14.55
CA SER A 78 2.56 8.16 -15.56
C SER A 78 3.19 6.81 -15.19
N ILE A 79 3.56 6.63 -13.92
CA ILE A 79 4.10 5.36 -13.40
C ILE A 79 3.05 4.24 -13.48
N ILE A 80 1.85 4.48 -12.98
CA ILE A 80 0.75 3.51 -12.97
C ILE A 80 0.36 3.07 -14.39
N ARG A 81 0.30 4.00 -15.35
CA ARG A 81 0.02 3.70 -16.77
C ARG A 81 1.10 2.83 -17.41
N LYS A 82 2.36 2.96 -16.99
CA LYS A 82 3.45 2.09 -17.43
C LYS A 82 3.37 0.70 -16.77
N MET A 83 3.11 0.65 -15.46
CA MET A 83 3.05 -0.61 -14.71
C MET A 83 1.86 -1.49 -15.13
N TYR A 84 0.71 -0.89 -15.42
CA TYR A 84 -0.54 -1.60 -15.71
C TYR A 84 -1.09 -1.27 -17.11
N HIS A 85 -0.19 -1.10 -18.09
CA HIS A 85 -0.51 -0.66 -19.45
C HIS A 85 -1.68 -1.43 -20.07
N ASN A 86 -1.56 -2.76 -20.18
CA ASN A 86 -2.58 -3.60 -20.82
C ASN A 86 -3.94 -3.54 -20.09
N TYR A 87 -3.93 -3.44 -18.76
CA TYR A 87 -5.16 -3.37 -17.98
C TYR A 87 -5.87 -2.03 -18.20
N ILE A 88 -5.12 -0.93 -18.21
CA ILE A 88 -5.67 0.41 -18.44
C ILE A 88 -6.11 0.58 -19.90
N GLU A 89 -5.38 0.02 -20.87
CA GLU A 89 -5.79 0.05 -22.28
C GLU A 89 -7.14 -0.63 -22.49
N ALA A 90 -7.34 -1.81 -21.88
CA ALA A 90 -8.58 -2.57 -22.02
C ALA A 90 -9.79 -1.92 -21.32
N ASN A 91 -9.59 -1.15 -20.25
CA ASN A 91 -10.66 -0.62 -19.40
C ASN A 91 -10.80 0.92 -19.44
N GLY A 92 -9.85 1.60 -20.10
CA GLY A 92 -9.79 3.05 -20.19
C GLY A 92 -9.74 3.77 -18.84
N GLU A 93 -10.35 4.94 -18.78
CA GLU A 93 -10.46 5.78 -17.57
C GLU A 93 -11.34 5.17 -16.46
N ASN A 94 -12.06 4.09 -16.76
CA ASN A 94 -12.87 3.33 -15.80
C ASN A 94 -12.11 2.17 -15.16
N ALA A 95 -10.83 1.95 -15.53
CA ALA A 95 -9.98 0.95 -14.91
C ALA A 95 -9.99 1.12 -13.39
N LEU A 96 -10.44 0.09 -12.66
CA LEU A 96 -10.62 0.14 -11.22
C LEU A 96 -9.32 -0.20 -10.50
N PHE A 97 -9.01 0.60 -9.49
CA PHE A 97 -7.87 0.40 -8.61
C PHE A 97 -8.31 0.44 -7.15
N ASP A 98 -7.61 -0.33 -6.34
CA ASP A 98 -7.71 -0.36 -4.89
C ASP A 98 -6.54 0.43 -4.30
N PHE A 99 -6.86 1.47 -3.55
CA PHE A 99 -5.95 2.07 -2.59
C PHE A 99 -6.14 1.35 -1.26
N VAL A 100 -5.12 0.62 -0.83
CA VAL A 100 -5.19 -0.30 0.30
C VAL A 100 -4.29 0.22 1.41
N VAL A 101 -4.82 0.35 2.62
CA VAL A 101 -4.02 0.63 3.83
C VAL A 101 -3.83 -0.67 4.58
N LEU A 102 -2.57 -1.00 4.85
CA LEU A 102 -2.17 -2.21 5.52
C LEU A 102 -1.46 -1.88 6.83
N GLN A 103 -1.54 -2.79 7.78
CA GLN A 103 -0.75 -2.77 8.99
C GLN A 103 -0.07 -4.14 9.17
N TYR A 104 1.25 -4.17 9.33
CA TYR A 104 1.96 -5.38 9.73
C TYR A 104 1.33 -5.95 11.00
N SER A 105 1.03 -7.25 11.00
CA SER A 105 0.64 -7.94 12.22
C SER A 105 1.85 -7.97 13.15
N GLU A 106 1.67 -7.66 14.44
CA GLU A 106 2.74 -7.55 15.46
C GLU A 106 3.57 -8.83 15.69
N LYS A 107 3.38 -9.88 14.88
CA LYS A 107 4.18 -11.10 14.91
C LYS A 107 5.12 -11.16 13.71
N ASN A 108 6.17 -10.36 13.77
CA ASN A 108 7.51 -10.79 13.39
C ASN A 108 8.51 -9.98 14.19
N THR A 109 8.77 -10.43 15.41
CA THR A 109 9.98 -10.11 16.15
C THR A 109 11.16 -10.67 15.36
N LEU A 110 11.60 -9.98 14.31
CA LEU A 110 13.02 -10.01 14.01
C LEU A 110 13.67 -9.36 15.23
N ILE A 111 14.38 -10.16 16.02
CA ILE A 111 15.13 -9.72 17.19
C ILE A 111 16.07 -8.59 16.72
N GLN A 112 15.65 -7.35 16.91
CA GLN A 112 16.53 -6.20 16.97
C GLN A 112 16.44 -5.67 18.38
N THR A 113 17.49 -5.93 19.15
CA THR A 113 17.72 -5.39 20.48
C THR A 113 17.75 -3.87 20.44
N TYR A 114 16.66 -3.20 20.81
CA TYR A 114 16.67 -1.77 21.15
C TYR A 114 15.76 -1.43 22.34
N SER A 115 16.23 -0.43 23.10
CA SER A 115 15.86 -0.01 24.47
C SER A 115 14.39 0.46 24.67
N PRO A 116 13.80 0.35 25.88
CA PRO A 116 12.34 0.33 26.10
C PRO A 116 11.56 1.67 26.06
N ILE A 117 12.07 2.73 25.43
CA ILE A 117 11.52 4.09 25.64
C ILE A 117 10.54 4.57 24.53
N MET A 118 10.34 3.83 23.43
CA MET A 118 9.67 4.38 22.23
C MET A 118 8.27 3.84 21.86
N THR A 119 7.66 2.96 22.66
CA THR A 119 6.44 2.23 22.24
C THR A 119 5.20 3.13 22.11
N ASN A 120 5.03 4.14 22.96
CA ASN A 120 3.79 4.94 23.02
C ASN A 120 3.59 5.95 21.86
N VAL A 121 4.62 6.28 21.08
CA VAL A 121 4.50 7.29 20.00
C VAL A 121 4.15 6.65 18.65
N ALA A 122 4.59 5.42 18.41
CA ALA A 122 4.36 4.71 17.14
C ALA A 122 2.89 4.29 16.94
N GLU A 123 2.26 3.79 18.01
CA GLU A 123 0.83 3.43 18.00
C GLU A 123 -0.06 4.65 17.75
N ALA A 124 0.23 5.78 18.41
CA ALA A 124 -0.49 7.03 18.22
C ALA A 124 -0.40 7.55 16.78
N THR A 125 0.74 7.38 16.11
CA THR A 125 0.93 7.82 14.71
C THR A 125 0.13 6.94 13.74
N CYS A 126 0.09 5.62 13.97
CA CYS A 126 -0.69 4.69 13.14
C CYS A 126 -2.20 4.94 13.29
N GLU A 127 -2.69 5.18 14.51
CA GLU A 127 -4.09 5.54 14.73
C GLU A 127 -4.47 6.84 14.02
N VAL A 128 -3.59 7.84 14.04
CA VAL A 128 -3.82 9.13 13.38
C VAL A 128 -3.92 8.95 11.87
N ILE A 129 -3.05 8.14 11.25
CA ILE A 129 -3.14 7.83 9.82
C ILE A 129 -4.48 7.14 9.50
N ILE A 130 -4.86 6.12 10.28
CA ILE A 130 -6.13 5.39 10.08
C ILE A 130 -7.34 6.32 10.27
N LYS A 131 -7.32 7.21 11.26
CA LYS A 131 -8.39 8.19 11.51
C LYS A 131 -8.47 9.24 10.40
N LEU A 132 -7.34 9.81 9.97
CA LEU A 132 -7.27 10.74 8.82
C LEU A 132 -7.85 10.10 7.56
N HIS A 133 -7.58 8.82 7.32
CA HIS A 133 -8.16 8.09 6.19
C HIS A 133 -9.67 7.93 6.26
N LYS A 134 -10.20 7.53 7.41
CA LYS A 134 -11.65 7.41 7.60
C LYS A 134 -12.35 8.75 7.37
N THR A 135 -11.74 9.85 7.82
CA THR A 135 -12.25 11.21 7.60
C THR A 135 -12.18 11.63 6.12
N LEU A 136 -11.08 11.35 5.43
CA LEU A 136 -10.94 11.63 3.99
C LEU A 136 -11.96 10.84 3.15
N ASN A 137 -12.16 9.55 3.46
CA ASN A 137 -13.17 8.72 2.79
C ASN A 137 -14.61 9.21 3.03
N TYR A 138 -14.88 9.83 4.18
CA TYR A 138 -16.18 10.44 4.48
C TYR A 138 -16.42 11.73 3.67
N LEU A 139 -15.37 12.55 3.48
CA LEU A 139 -15.45 13.82 2.75
C LEU A 139 -15.48 13.67 1.22
N MET A 140 -15.10 12.50 0.69
CA MET A 140 -15.09 12.20 -0.74
C MET A 140 -16.35 11.47 -1.24
N ARG A 141 -17.34 11.25 -0.37
CA ARG A 141 -18.68 10.73 -0.72
C ARG A 141 -19.66 11.87 -0.91
#